data_AF-A0A8T6TPH7-F1
#
_entry.id   AF-A0A8T6TPH7-F1
#
_cell.length_a   1.000
_cell.length_b   1.000
_cell.length_c   1.000
_cell.angle_alpha   90.00
_cell.angle_beta   90.00
_cell.angle_gamma   90.00
#
_symmetry.space_group_name_H-M   'P 1'
#
loop_
_entity.id
_entity.type
_entity.pdbx_description
1 polymer ?
#
loop_
_entity_poly.entity_id
_entity_poly.type
_entity_poly.pdbx_seq_one_letter_code
_entity_poly.pdbx_strand_id
1 'polypeptide(L)' 'GIEAGDIVLEIDGRSTAGITLDEAVELLRGERGTRVNLKVQHVDGTIEEITIVRDLIELDPVEYRLEGEGVG' A
#
# COMPACT_ATOMS: atom_id res chain seq x y z
N GLY A 1 1.94 -12.49 -1.71
CA GLY A 1 0.93 -11.81 -2.57
C GLY A 1 0.01 -11.01 -1.67
N ILE A 2 -0.59 -9.91 -2.11
CA ILE A 2 -1.31 -9.01 -1.19
C ILE A 2 -2.68 -9.59 -0.82
N GLU A 3 -2.91 -9.76 0.48
CA GLU A 3 -4.13 -10.32 1.06
C GLU A 3 -4.87 -9.28 1.93
N ALA A 4 -6.16 -9.51 2.18
CA ALA A 4 -6.92 -8.64 3.06
C ALA A 4 -6.40 -8.75 4.50
N GLY A 5 -6.11 -7.59 5.12
CA GLY A 5 -5.50 -7.53 6.45
C GLY A 5 -4.00 -7.23 6.43
N ASP A 6 -3.38 -7.26 5.26
CA ASP A 6 -2.00 -6.84 5.07
C ASP A 6 -1.80 -5.35 5.32
N ILE A 7 -0.67 -5.01 5.95
CA ILE A 7 -0.28 -3.63 6.25
C ILE A 7 0.87 -3.23 5.34
N VAL A 8 0.66 -2.21 4.50
CA VAL A 8 1.76 -1.61 3.73
C VAL A 8 2.61 -0.76 4.68
N LEU A 9 3.88 -1.13 4.85
CA LEU A 9 4.87 -0.45 5.70
C LEU A 9 5.70 0.58 4.94
N GLU A 10 6.02 0.29 3.68
CA GLU A 10 6.84 1.18 2.83
C GLU A 10 6.40 1.12 1.37
N ILE A 11 6.50 2.26 0.68
CA ILE A 11 6.28 2.41 -0.77
C ILE A 11 7.53 3.05 -1.36
N ASP A 12 8.21 2.36 -2.28
CA ASP A 12 9.50 2.78 -2.86
C ASP A 12 10.54 3.19 -1.80
N GLY A 13 10.58 2.46 -0.69
CA GLY A 13 11.49 2.71 0.45
C GLY A 13 11.09 3.90 1.33
N ARG A 14 9.94 4.53 1.08
CA ARG A 14 9.37 5.55 1.97
C ARG A 14 8.39 4.90 2.93
N SER A 15 8.59 5.13 4.22
CA SER A 15 7.64 4.62 5.21
C SER A 15 6.26 5.25 5.01
N THR A 16 5.24 4.41 5.08
CA THR A 16 3.83 4.81 5.12
C THR A 16 3.37 5.17 6.53
N ALA A 17 4.25 5.02 7.54
CA ALA A 17 3.92 5.37 8.91
C ALA A 17 3.73 6.90 9.02
N GLY A 18 2.52 7.31 9.39
CA GLY A 18 2.20 8.72 9.63
C GLY A 18 1.88 9.55 8.39
N ILE A 19 1.84 8.95 7.20
CA ILE A 19 1.26 9.60 6.01
C ILE A 19 -0.23 9.26 5.90
N THR A 20 -0.99 10.19 5.33
CA THR A 20 -2.39 9.99 5.02
C THR A 20 -2.56 9.01 3.87
N LEU A 21 -3.79 8.54 3.73
CA LEU A 21 -4.11 7.63 2.66
C LEU A 21 -3.94 8.25 1.28
N ASP A 22 -4.32 9.52 1.14
CA ASP A 22 -4.17 10.26 -0.10
C ASP A 22 -2.69 10.37 -0.49
N GLU A 23 -1.81 10.65 0.47
CA GLU A 23 -0.35 10.65 0.25
C GLU A 23 0.18 9.27 -0.15
N ALA A 24 -0.30 8.19 0.47
CA ALA A 24 0.08 6.83 0.07
C ALA A 24 -0.38 6.52 -1.37
N VAL A 25 -1.60 6.93 -1.74
CA VAL A 25 -2.12 6.80 -3.09
C VAL A 25 -1.29 7.61 -4.09
N GLU A 26 -0.84 8.81 -3.72
CA GLU A 26 0.07 9.62 -4.55
C GLU A 26 1.41 8.92 -4.81
N LEU A 27 1.96 8.19 -3.83
CA LEU A 27 3.18 7.39 -3.99
C LEU A 27 2.97 6.16 -4.90
N LEU A 28 1.79 5.56 -4.84
CA LEU A 28 1.40 4.45 -5.72
C LEU A 28 1.15 4.94 -7.15
N ARG A 29 0.59 6.14 -7.32
CA ARG A 29 0.42 6.79 -8.62
C ARG A 29 1.79 7.13 -9.23
N GLY A 30 1.86 7.10 -10.54
CA GLY A 30 3.09 7.38 -11.27
C GLY A 30 2.97 7.01 -12.74
N GLU A 31 4.09 7.11 -13.46
CA GLU A 31 4.12 6.78 -14.88
C GLU A 31 3.78 5.30 -15.11
N ARG A 32 2.85 5.05 -16.03
CA ARG A 32 2.47 3.70 -16.43
C ARG A 32 3.70 2.91 -16.90
N GLY A 33 3.81 1.66 -16.48
CA GLY A 33 4.91 0.76 -16.82
C GLY A 33 6.14 0.91 -15.91
N THR A 34 6.15 1.88 -14.99
CA THR A 34 7.19 1.95 -13.95
C THR A 34 6.92 0.94 -12.84
N ARG A 35 7.97 0.56 -12.11
CA ARG A 35 7.84 -0.36 -10.97
C ARG A 35 7.67 0.43 -9.67
N VAL A 36 6.86 -0.10 -8.77
CA VAL A 36 6.75 0.35 -7.38
C VAL A 36 7.02 -0.83 -6.46
N ASN A 37 7.85 -0.61 -5.45
CA ASN A 37 8.19 -1.60 -4.45
C ASN A 37 7.36 -1.36 -3.20
N LEU A 38 6.60 -2.36 -2.79
CA LEU A 38 5.79 -2.34 -1.58
C LEU A 38 6.41 -3.26 -0.55
N LYS A 39 6.61 -2.75 0.65
CA LYS A 39 6.93 -3.58 1.79
C LYS A 39 5.66 -3.79 2.58
N VAL A 40 5.24 -5.04 2.70
CA VAL A 40 3.97 -5.42 3.28
C VAL A 40 4.22 -6.34 4.46
N GLN A 41 3.48 -6.12 5.54
CA GLN A 41 3.40 -7.04 6.67
C GLN A 41 2.09 -7.79 6.61
N HIS A 42 2.19 -9.11 6.51
CA HIS A 42 1.06 -10.02 6.56
C HIS A 42 0.50 -10.14 7.98
N VAL A 43 -0.75 -10.62 8.07
CA VAL A 43 -1.45 -10.84 9.34
C VAL A 43 -0.72 -11.83 10.25
N ASP A 44 0.05 -12.77 9.67
CA ASP A 44 0.89 -13.73 10.41
C ASP A 44 2.20 -13.11 10.96
N GLY A 45 2.44 -11.82 10.67
CA GLY A 45 3.63 -11.06 11.05
C GLY A 45 4.79 -11.15 10.05
N THR A 46 4.66 -11.94 8.98
CA THR A 46 5.67 -12.05 7.92
C THR A 46 5.78 -10.74 7.15
N ILE A 47 7.00 -10.32 6.85
CA ILE A 47 7.26 -9.14 6.02
C ILE A 47 7.70 -9.61 4.63
N GLU A 48 6.99 -9.18 3.61
CA GLU A 48 7.29 -9.47 2.19
C GLU A 48 7.53 -8.16 1.43
N GLU A 49 8.54 -8.16 0.56
CA GLU A 49 8.73 -7.10 -0.44
C GLU A 49 8.12 -7.53 -1.78
N ILE A 50 7.14 -6.76 -2.24
CA ILE A 50 6.35 -7.04 -3.44
C ILE A 50 6.60 -5.92 -4.43
N THR A 51 7.25 -6.23 -5.55
CA THR A 51 7.37 -5.31 -6.68
C THR A 51 6.18 -5.48 -7.62
N ILE A 52 5.41 -4.41 -7.82
CA ILE A 52 4.34 -4.37 -8.82
C ILE A 52 4.68 -3.37 -9.93
N VAL A 53 4.10 -3.58 -11.11
CA VAL A 53 4.20 -2.64 -12.23
C VAL A 53 2.99 -1.72 -12.18
N ARG A 54 3.20 -0.41 -12.21
CA ARG A 54 2.14 0.59 -12.29
C ARG A 54 1.38 0.40 -13.60
N ASP A 55 0.13 -0.03 -13.54
CA ASP A 55 -0.76 -0.05 -14.69
C ASP A 55 -1.86 1.01 -14.57
N LEU A 56 -2.61 1.21 -15.64
CA LEU A 56 -3.77 2.10 -15.63
C LEU A 56 -4.79 1.56 -14.63
N ILE A 57 -4.98 2.25 -13.50
CA ILE A 57 -6.06 1.95 -12.56
C ILE A 57 -7.38 2.31 -13.26
N GLU A 58 -8.04 1.34 -13.86
CA GLU A 58 -9.50 1.33 -13.93
C GLU A 58 -9.94 1.14 -12.48
N LEU A 59 -10.58 2.14 -11.87
CA LEU A 59 -10.95 2.14 -10.45
C LEU A 59 -11.91 0.99 -10.14
N ASP A 60 -11.40 -0.20 -9.87
CA ASP A 60 -12.05 -1.17 -9.00
C ASP A 60 -11.60 -0.84 -7.58
N PRO A 61 -12.46 -0.20 -6.75
CA PRO A 61 -12.08 0.18 -5.41
C PRO A 61 -11.89 -1.07 -4.58
N VAL A 62 -10.63 -1.44 -4.35
CA VAL A 62 -10.28 -2.35 -3.26
C VAL A 62 -10.55 -1.61 -1.95
N GLU A 63 -11.63 -1.97 -1.26
CA GLU A 63 -11.97 -1.43 0.06
C GLU A 63 -10.94 -1.91 1.09
N TYR A 64 -9.89 -1.11 1.33
CA TYR A 64 -9.07 -1.28 2.53
C TYR A 64 -9.67 -0.43 3.65
N ARG A 65 -10.03 -1.08 4.76
CA ARG A 65 -10.43 -0.41 5.99
C ARG A 65 -9.18 -0.24 6.83
N LEU A 66 -8.64 0.99 6.89
CA LEU A 66 -7.67 1.35 7.91
C LEU A 66 -8.43 1.38 9.25
N GLU A 67 -8.33 0.33 10.06
CA GLU A 67 -8.72 0.39 11.47
C GLU A 67 -7.68 1.22 12.23
N GLY A 68 -7.74 2.53 12.04
CA GLY A 68 -7.15 3.49 12.96
C GLY A 68 -8.03 3.61 14.18
N GLU A 69 -7.59 3.04 15.29
CA GLU A 69 -8.15 3.36 16.62
C GLU A 69 -8.06 4.87 16.86
N GLY A 70 -9.22 5.48 17.07
CA GLY A 70 -9.40 6.88 17.39
C GLY A 70 -10.82 7.13 17.87
N VAL A 71 -11.22 6.39 18.92
CA VAL A 71 -12.46 6.61 19.65
C VAL A 71 -12.33 7.95 20.39
N GLY A 72 -13.36 8.80 20.25
CA GLY A 72 -13.40 10.16 20.79
C GLY A 72 -13.62 10.28 22.29
#